data_AF-A0A6B2CYN4-F1
#
_entry.id   AF-A0A6B2CYN4-F1
#
_cell.length_a   1.000
_cell.length_b   1.000
_cell.length_c   1.000
_cell.angle_alpha   90.00
_cell.angle_beta   90.00
_cell.angle_gamma   90.00
#
_symmetry.space_group_name_H-M   'P 1'
#
loop_
_entity.id
_entity.type
_entity.pdbx_description
1 polymer ?
#
loop_
_entity_poly.entity_id
_entity_poly.type
_entity_poly.pdbx_seq_one_letter_code
_entity_poly.pdbx_strand_id
1 'polypeptide(L)'
;MVRAVFLLLAVALSAAYAQSIAHNFTQSAAPSFTPSVVVYNFTALPDAARPDFVVDVNGCSIYVYVVLDSPERQDPLLHTEVVATKMSASPMYSGEVLEAFLKALGPRVTAGVWILKPAGGYEERALEVEARGAAELREAVERALGIPLASNYTEALKTAAATKRPAAYLVYLVKREGDVMVSFDFSPVLQISSTNGREALEVLSRIREAAGGRTPPAFINIGPYWTSEAEVERLDRAAETLERELGTVKVLPDGVEGIVDVLVLGSPGNIGPYFIEFPYPNGSIPPDRATAERVVRRFIQLAGFCRSPMAAEFRPKTGFIKAFLRPDPTPALAAVVGAAAASAAAVSILKRRRRRINPP
;
A
#
# COMPACT_ATOMS: atom_id res chain seq x y z
N MET A 1 -17.75 -36.11 -37.51
CA MET A 1 -16.78 -36.37 -36.42
C MET A 1 -15.81 -35.21 -36.12
N VAL A 2 -15.50 -34.31 -37.07
CA VAL A 2 -14.52 -33.22 -36.84
C VAL A 2 -15.04 -32.07 -35.95
N ARG A 3 -16.35 -31.80 -35.91
CA ARG A 3 -16.93 -30.73 -35.05
C ARG A 3 -17.02 -31.06 -33.55
N ALA A 4 -17.03 -32.35 -33.18
CA ALA A 4 -17.12 -32.76 -31.77
C ALA A 4 -15.74 -32.67 -31.06
N VAL A 5 -14.65 -32.87 -31.81
CA VAL A 5 -13.27 -32.81 -31.28
C VAL A 5 -12.82 -31.38 -30.99
N PHE A 6 -13.24 -30.40 -31.80
CA PHE A 6 -12.93 -28.99 -31.55
C PHE A 6 -13.65 -28.40 -30.33
N LEU A 7 -14.89 -28.83 -30.05
CA LEU A 7 -15.62 -28.40 -28.85
C LEU A 7 -15.02 -29.02 -27.57
N LEU A 8 -14.61 -30.29 -27.61
CA LEU A 8 -13.94 -30.94 -26.49
C LEU A 8 -12.53 -30.37 -26.23
N LEU A 9 -11.77 -30.00 -27.27
CA LEU A 9 -10.48 -29.31 -27.11
C LEU A 9 -10.65 -27.88 -26.59
N ALA A 10 -11.67 -27.13 -27.03
CA ALA A 10 -11.92 -25.78 -26.53
C ALA A 10 -12.39 -25.77 -25.06
N VAL A 11 -13.21 -26.76 -24.66
CA VAL A 11 -13.65 -26.95 -23.26
C VAL A 11 -12.49 -27.48 -22.38
N ALA A 12 -11.65 -28.37 -22.89
CA ALA A 12 -10.46 -28.85 -22.16
C ALA A 12 -9.36 -27.78 -22.05
N LEU A 13 -9.17 -26.93 -23.06
CA LEU A 13 -8.25 -25.80 -23.02
C LEU A 13 -8.74 -24.68 -22.11
N SER A 14 -10.05 -24.39 -22.08
CA SER A 14 -10.61 -23.43 -21.11
C SER A 14 -10.58 -23.96 -19.68
N ALA A 15 -10.82 -25.26 -19.46
CA ALA A 15 -10.65 -25.89 -18.14
C ALA A 15 -9.19 -25.94 -17.68
N ALA A 16 -8.24 -26.27 -18.57
CA ALA A 16 -6.80 -26.28 -18.25
C ALA A 16 -6.24 -24.87 -18.06
N TYR A 17 -6.74 -23.88 -18.80
CA TYR A 17 -6.39 -22.47 -18.63
C TYR A 17 -7.00 -21.91 -17.33
N ALA A 18 -8.25 -22.22 -17.01
CA ALA A 18 -8.88 -21.89 -15.72
C ALA A 18 -8.14 -22.55 -14.53
N GLN A 19 -7.68 -23.80 -14.67
CA GLN A 19 -6.87 -24.49 -13.66
C GLN A 19 -5.46 -23.88 -13.52
N SER A 20 -4.81 -23.48 -14.62
CA SER A 20 -3.53 -22.77 -14.59
C SER A 20 -3.63 -21.36 -13.98
N ILE A 21 -4.75 -20.68 -14.18
CA ILE A 21 -5.01 -19.33 -13.65
C ILE A 21 -5.36 -19.39 -12.16
N ALA A 22 -6.20 -20.35 -11.75
CA ALA A 22 -6.44 -20.63 -10.34
C ALA A 22 -5.13 -20.97 -9.61
N HIS A 23 -4.23 -21.71 -10.27
CA HIS A 23 -2.94 -22.11 -9.70
C HIS A 23 -2.06 -20.94 -9.25
N ASN A 24 -2.03 -19.84 -10.01
CA ASN A 24 -1.17 -18.69 -9.71
C ASN A 24 -1.74 -17.75 -8.63
N PHE A 25 -3.07 -17.75 -8.44
CA PHE A 25 -3.71 -17.07 -7.31
C PHE A 25 -3.63 -17.87 -6.00
N THR A 26 -3.20 -19.14 -6.03
CA THR A 26 -3.33 -20.10 -4.90
C THR A 26 -2.04 -20.45 -4.14
N GLN A 27 -0.84 -20.05 -4.59
CA GLN A 27 0.41 -20.64 -4.07
C GLN A 27 1.19 -19.82 -3.04
N SER A 28 0.64 -18.73 -2.52
CA SER A 28 1.17 -18.14 -1.28
C SER A 28 0.58 -18.90 -0.10
N ALA A 29 1.29 -19.94 0.36
CA ALA A 29 1.10 -20.45 1.71
C ALA A 29 1.45 -19.34 2.71
N ALA A 30 0.81 -19.33 3.89
CA ALA A 30 1.24 -18.41 4.94
C ALA A 30 2.75 -18.60 5.16
N PRO A 31 3.54 -17.53 5.33
CA PRO A 31 4.94 -17.68 5.75
C PRO A 31 4.97 -18.57 7.00
N SER A 32 6.12 -19.15 7.33
CA SER A 32 6.39 -20.07 8.46
C SER A 32 5.97 -19.59 9.87
N PHE A 33 5.20 -18.51 9.96
CA PHE A 33 4.40 -18.07 11.08
C PHE A 33 3.23 -19.00 11.36
N THR A 34 2.96 -19.20 12.65
CA THR A 34 1.72 -19.83 13.12
C THR A 34 0.53 -19.00 12.60
N PRO A 35 -0.41 -19.59 11.83
CA PRO A 35 -1.57 -18.87 11.33
C PRO A 35 -2.33 -18.26 12.49
N SER A 36 -2.50 -16.94 12.47
CA SER A 36 -3.20 -16.22 13.53
C SER A 36 -4.08 -15.11 12.98
N VAL A 37 -5.10 -14.77 13.75
CA VAL A 37 -5.79 -13.49 13.65
C VAL A 37 -5.15 -12.57 14.67
N VAL A 38 -4.68 -11.41 14.23
CA VAL A 38 -4.11 -10.39 15.12
C VAL A 38 -5.00 -9.15 15.07
N VAL A 39 -5.54 -8.78 16.22
CA VAL A 39 -6.38 -7.59 16.38
C VAL A 39 -5.54 -6.49 17.02
N TYR A 40 -5.21 -5.46 16.25
CA TYR A 40 -4.54 -4.24 16.71
C TYR A 40 -5.57 -3.21 17.12
N ASN A 41 -5.60 -2.85 18.40
CA ASN A 41 -6.50 -1.82 18.92
C ASN A 41 -5.78 -0.47 19.09
N PHE A 42 -5.87 0.37 18.07
CA PHE A 42 -5.32 1.72 18.05
C PHE A 42 -6.19 2.74 18.81
N THR A 43 -7.42 2.40 19.21
CA THR A 43 -8.23 3.26 20.08
C THR A 43 -7.63 3.40 21.48
N ALA A 44 -6.91 2.37 21.94
CA ALA A 44 -6.26 2.32 23.25
C ALA A 44 -4.79 2.77 23.20
N LEU A 45 -4.30 3.20 22.03
CA LEU A 45 -2.92 3.64 21.87
C LEU A 45 -2.50 4.70 22.90
N PRO A 46 -3.32 5.73 23.20
CA PRO A 46 -2.92 6.73 24.19
C PRO A 46 -2.71 6.17 25.60
N ASP A 47 -3.55 5.21 26.01
CA ASP A 47 -3.45 4.55 27.32
C ASP A 47 -2.27 3.57 27.37
N ALA A 48 -2.00 2.88 26.27
CA ALA A 48 -0.92 1.89 26.15
C ALA A 48 0.47 2.54 26.08
N ALA A 49 0.62 3.60 25.27
CA ALA A 49 1.90 4.25 25.00
C ALA A 49 2.35 5.21 26.10
N ARG A 50 1.47 5.63 27.02
CA ARG A 50 1.74 6.58 28.12
C ARG A 50 2.45 7.86 27.66
N PRO A 51 1.71 8.87 27.17
CA PRO A 51 2.30 10.13 26.71
C PRO A 51 3.12 10.82 27.80
N ASP A 52 4.11 11.63 27.41
CA ASP A 52 4.83 12.50 28.35
C ASP A 52 3.89 13.59 28.91
N PHE A 53 3.00 14.10 28.06
CA PHE A 53 1.92 15.00 28.45
C PHE A 53 0.84 15.07 27.36
N VAL A 54 -0.32 15.63 27.71
CA VAL A 54 -1.46 15.84 26.81
C VAL A 54 -1.63 17.33 26.56
N VAL A 55 -1.89 17.70 25.32
CA VAL A 55 -2.15 19.07 24.88
C VAL A 55 -3.56 19.16 24.34
N ASP A 56 -4.42 19.92 25.02
CA ASP A 56 -5.78 20.16 24.54
C ASP A 56 -5.83 21.41 23.65
N VAL A 57 -6.30 21.23 22.42
CA VAL A 57 -6.46 22.30 21.42
C VAL A 57 -7.85 22.20 20.82
N ASN A 58 -8.68 23.23 21.03
CA ASN A 58 -10.04 23.31 20.46
C ASN A 58 -10.90 22.06 20.73
N GLY A 59 -10.82 21.48 21.93
CA GLY A 59 -11.57 20.27 22.30
C GLY A 59 -10.98 18.95 21.78
N CYS A 60 -9.78 18.99 21.20
CA CYS A 60 -9.02 17.82 20.76
C CYS A 60 -7.85 17.58 21.70
N SER A 61 -7.73 16.36 22.23
CA SER A 61 -6.56 15.93 23.00
C SER A 61 -5.50 15.36 22.08
N ILE A 62 -4.33 16.01 22.06
CA ILE A 62 -3.12 15.55 21.38
C ILE A 62 -2.17 14.94 22.41
N TYR A 63 -1.78 13.69 22.18
CA TYR A 63 -0.90 12.91 23.04
C TYR A 63 0.53 13.11 22.57
N VAL A 64 1.37 13.74 23.41
CA VAL A 64 2.71 14.17 23.03
C VAL A 64 3.77 13.25 23.62
N TYR A 65 4.73 12.85 22.77
CA TYR A 65 5.86 11.99 23.09
C TYR A 65 7.16 12.71 22.71
N VAL A 66 8.14 12.74 23.60
CA VAL A 66 9.46 13.34 23.39
C VAL A 66 10.50 12.24 23.47
N VAL A 67 10.98 11.80 22.30
CA VAL A 67 11.88 10.65 22.19
C VAL A 67 13.28 11.05 22.59
N LEU A 68 13.67 10.81 23.85
CA LEU A 68 15.05 11.01 24.30
C LEU A 68 15.99 10.04 23.54
N ASP A 69 17.13 10.55 23.08
CA ASP A 69 18.13 9.96 22.18
C ASP A 69 18.78 8.66 22.72
N SER A 70 17.97 7.62 22.95
CA SER A 70 18.40 6.31 23.42
C SER A 70 18.09 5.25 22.35
N PRO A 71 19.08 4.46 21.91
CA PRO A 71 18.85 3.31 21.04
C PRO A 71 17.90 2.26 21.64
N GLU A 72 17.59 2.35 22.93
CA GLU A 72 16.70 1.42 23.65
C GLU A 72 15.23 1.86 23.70
N ARG A 73 14.93 3.15 23.45
CA ARG A 73 13.55 3.61 23.20
C ARG A 73 13.36 3.75 21.69
N GLN A 74 13.16 2.60 21.08
CA GLN A 74 12.59 2.49 19.74
C GLN A 74 11.32 3.35 19.67
N ASP A 75 11.23 4.21 18.65
CA ASP A 75 10.06 4.99 18.21
C ASP A 75 8.78 4.71 19.02
N PRO A 76 8.44 5.50 20.04
CA PRO A 76 7.30 5.21 20.88
C PRO A 76 6.02 5.03 20.10
N LEU A 77 5.79 5.68 18.95
CA LEU A 77 4.53 5.51 18.22
C LEU A 77 4.58 4.43 17.13
N LEU A 78 5.71 4.24 16.44
CA LEU A 78 5.90 3.15 15.45
C LEU A 78 6.31 1.81 16.10
N HIS A 79 6.76 1.82 17.35
CA HIS A 79 7.20 0.66 18.12
C HIS A 79 6.50 0.49 19.48
N THR A 80 5.49 1.32 19.84
CA THR A 80 4.57 0.90 20.92
C THR A 80 3.94 -0.41 20.52
N GLU A 81 4.03 -1.40 21.42
CA GLU A 81 3.22 -2.61 21.35
C GLU A 81 1.74 -2.20 21.52
N VAL A 82 1.11 -1.80 20.42
CA VAL A 82 -0.33 -1.59 20.35
C VAL A 82 -0.98 -2.84 20.89
N VAL A 83 -2.00 -2.69 21.73
CA VAL A 83 -2.70 -3.82 22.35
C VAL A 83 -3.14 -4.77 21.24
N ALA A 84 -2.40 -5.87 21.12
CA ALA A 84 -2.56 -6.85 20.06
C ALA A 84 -3.11 -8.12 20.68
N THR A 85 -4.35 -8.46 20.34
CA THR A 85 -4.93 -9.74 20.74
C THR A 85 -4.70 -10.74 19.64
N LYS A 86 -4.10 -11.89 19.98
CA LYS A 86 -3.87 -12.98 19.03
C LYS A 86 -4.88 -14.09 19.24
N MET A 87 -5.49 -14.55 18.16
CA MET A 87 -6.39 -15.70 18.13
C MET A 87 -5.88 -16.72 17.12
N SER A 88 -6.18 -18.00 17.35
CA SER A 88 -5.82 -19.06 16.41
C SER A 88 -6.52 -18.89 15.07
N ALA A 89 -5.76 -19.02 13.98
CA ALA A 89 -6.33 -19.17 12.64
C ALA A 89 -6.04 -20.56 12.08
N SER A 90 -6.75 -20.93 11.03
CA SER A 90 -6.46 -22.10 10.23
C SER A 90 -5.43 -21.75 9.16
N PRO A 91 -4.45 -22.63 8.86
CA PRO A 91 -3.64 -22.46 7.65
C PRO A 91 -4.58 -22.52 6.44
N MET A 92 -4.47 -21.57 5.53
CA MET A 92 -5.30 -21.48 4.31
C MET A 92 -4.45 -21.00 3.14
N TYR A 93 -4.78 -21.47 1.94
CA TYR A 93 -4.23 -20.91 0.71
C TYR A 93 -5.01 -19.65 0.31
N SER A 94 -4.33 -18.71 -0.33
CA SER A 94 -4.93 -17.46 -0.84
C SER A 94 -6.19 -17.69 -1.68
N GLY A 95 -6.23 -18.72 -2.53
CA GLY A 95 -7.45 -19.04 -3.30
C GLY A 95 -8.62 -19.49 -2.43
N GLU A 96 -8.38 -20.24 -1.34
CA GLU A 96 -9.43 -20.61 -0.39
C GLU A 96 -9.98 -19.35 0.33
N VAL A 97 -9.09 -18.41 0.66
CA VAL A 97 -9.45 -17.14 1.29
C VAL A 97 -10.27 -16.26 0.32
N LEU A 98 -9.88 -16.19 -0.95
CA LEU A 98 -10.60 -15.45 -1.99
C LEU A 98 -12.04 -15.94 -2.16
N GLU A 99 -12.22 -17.26 -2.28
CA GLU A 99 -13.54 -17.87 -2.42
C GLU A 99 -14.42 -17.60 -1.19
N ALA A 100 -13.85 -17.71 0.02
CA ALA A 100 -14.55 -17.37 1.26
C ALA A 100 -14.92 -15.88 1.33
N PHE A 101 -14.00 -14.99 0.93
CA PHE A 101 -14.20 -13.54 0.88
C PHE A 101 -15.36 -13.16 -0.05
N LEU A 102 -15.35 -13.63 -1.31
CA LEU A 102 -16.41 -13.32 -2.28
C LEU A 102 -17.76 -13.93 -1.89
N LYS A 103 -17.75 -15.15 -1.33
CA LYS A 103 -18.96 -15.83 -0.86
C LYS A 103 -19.58 -15.13 0.34
N ALA A 104 -18.79 -14.64 1.28
CA ALA A 104 -19.27 -14.01 2.51
C ALA A 104 -19.74 -12.57 2.31
N LEU A 105 -18.99 -11.78 1.54
CA LEU A 105 -19.22 -10.33 1.38
C LEU A 105 -19.95 -9.97 0.07
N GLY A 106 -20.25 -10.98 -0.73
CA GLY A 106 -20.96 -10.86 -1.99
C GLY A 106 -20.08 -10.49 -3.19
N PRO A 107 -20.64 -10.59 -4.40
CA PRO A 107 -19.85 -10.60 -5.64
C PRO A 107 -19.34 -9.23 -6.08
N ARG A 108 -19.95 -8.14 -5.62
CA ARG A 108 -19.55 -6.76 -5.97
C ARG A 108 -18.37 -6.32 -5.12
N VAL A 109 -17.23 -6.07 -5.74
CA VAL A 109 -15.97 -5.67 -5.08
C VAL A 109 -15.25 -4.59 -5.87
N THR A 110 -14.40 -3.82 -5.20
CA THR A 110 -13.48 -2.87 -5.85
C THR A 110 -12.15 -3.56 -6.09
N ALA A 111 -11.78 -3.76 -7.35
CA ALA A 111 -10.50 -4.30 -7.78
C ALA A 111 -9.48 -3.17 -7.98
N GLY A 112 -8.38 -3.21 -7.23
CA GLY A 112 -7.21 -2.36 -7.44
C GLY A 112 -6.25 -3.03 -8.41
N VAL A 113 -5.93 -2.34 -9.51
CA VAL A 113 -5.03 -2.85 -10.55
C VAL A 113 -3.89 -1.88 -10.79
N TRP A 114 -2.72 -2.43 -11.11
CA TRP A 114 -1.61 -1.66 -11.66
C TRP A 114 -1.50 -1.92 -13.15
N ILE A 115 -1.56 -0.85 -13.93
CA ILE A 115 -1.45 -0.84 -15.39
C ILE A 115 -0.02 -0.47 -15.75
N LEU A 116 0.77 -1.43 -16.20
CA LEU A 116 2.17 -1.23 -16.56
C LEU A 116 2.29 -0.70 -17.99
N LYS A 117 3.07 0.37 -18.16
CA LYS A 117 3.28 1.02 -19.47
C LYS A 117 4.50 0.43 -20.18
N PRO A 118 4.49 0.28 -21.51
CA PRO A 118 5.61 -0.29 -22.27
C PRO A 118 6.94 0.47 -22.12
N ALA A 119 6.87 1.78 -21.87
CA ALA A 119 8.03 2.65 -21.72
C ALA A 119 8.56 2.72 -20.26
N GLY A 120 7.98 1.93 -19.36
CA GLY A 120 8.23 2.01 -17.91
C GLY A 120 7.18 2.86 -17.19
N GLY A 121 7.13 2.68 -15.87
CA GLY A 121 6.12 3.27 -15.00
C GLY A 121 4.81 2.49 -14.98
N TYR A 122 3.94 2.87 -14.05
CA TYR A 122 2.63 2.27 -13.87
C TYR A 122 1.58 3.34 -13.55
N GLU A 123 0.33 2.95 -13.70
CA GLU A 123 -0.84 3.70 -13.26
C GLU A 123 -1.66 2.78 -12.36
N GLU A 124 -2.03 3.25 -11.18
CA GLU A 124 -2.98 2.55 -10.33
C GLU A 124 -4.40 2.95 -10.70
N ARG A 125 -5.30 1.96 -10.75
CA ARG A 125 -6.71 2.19 -11.02
C ARG A 125 -7.57 1.29 -10.15
N ALA A 126 -8.62 1.86 -9.58
CA ALA A 126 -9.67 1.11 -8.88
C ALA A 126 -10.89 0.94 -9.79
N LEU A 127 -11.48 -0.25 -9.80
CA LEU A 127 -12.63 -0.60 -10.64
C LEU A 127 -13.65 -1.39 -9.83
N GLU A 128 -14.93 -1.07 -9.96
CA GLU A 128 -15.98 -1.93 -9.45
C GLU A 128 -16.21 -3.10 -10.42
N VAL A 129 -16.17 -4.33 -9.89
CA VAL A 129 -16.41 -5.56 -10.65
C VAL A 129 -17.32 -6.49 -9.89
N GLU A 130 -17.99 -7.37 -10.63
CA GLU A 130 -18.80 -8.46 -10.07
C GLU A 130 -18.15 -9.81 -10.37
N ALA A 131 -17.90 -10.61 -9.33
CA ALA A 131 -17.33 -11.94 -9.47
C ALA A 131 -17.74 -12.86 -8.32
N ARG A 132 -18.08 -14.12 -8.64
CA ARG A 132 -18.44 -15.15 -7.63
C ARG A 132 -17.29 -16.11 -7.31
N GLY A 133 -16.15 -15.95 -7.96
CA GLY A 133 -14.95 -16.77 -7.76
C GLY A 133 -13.78 -16.26 -8.58
N ALA A 134 -12.63 -16.91 -8.44
CA ALA A 134 -11.36 -16.45 -9.04
C ALA A 134 -11.39 -16.32 -10.57
N ALA A 135 -12.01 -17.27 -11.26
CA ALA A 135 -12.09 -17.27 -12.73
C ALA A 135 -12.95 -16.11 -13.26
N GLU A 136 -14.13 -15.90 -12.67
CA GLU A 136 -15.02 -14.80 -13.03
C GLU A 136 -14.39 -13.44 -12.75
N LEU A 137 -13.63 -13.32 -11.65
CA LEU A 137 -12.96 -12.09 -11.26
C LEU A 137 -11.97 -11.61 -12.32
N ARG A 138 -11.13 -12.52 -12.81
CA ARG A 138 -10.15 -12.21 -13.84
C ARG A 138 -10.85 -11.69 -15.11
N GLU A 139 -11.85 -12.42 -15.59
CA GLU A 139 -12.60 -12.04 -16.79
C GLU A 139 -13.33 -10.70 -16.62
N ALA A 140 -13.90 -10.45 -15.43
CA ALA A 140 -14.58 -9.20 -15.12
C ALA A 140 -13.62 -8.01 -15.17
N VAL A 141 -12.43 -8.15 -14.57
CA VAL A 141 -11.40 -7.10 -14.58
C VAL A 141 -10.84 -6.87 -15.99
N GLU A 142 -10.51 -7.93 -16.74
CA GLU A 142 -10.05 -7.81 -18.14
C GLU A 142 -11.08 -7.10 -19.01
N ARG A 143 -12.36 -7.46 -18.88
CA ARG A 143 -13.45 -6.82 -19.62
C ARG A 143 -13.63 -5.35 -19.24
N ALA A 144 -13.52 -5.02 -17.95
CA ALA A 144 -13.64 -3.64 -17.47
C ALA A 144 -12.49 -2.75 -17.94
N LEU A 145 -11.28 -3.30 -18.05
CA LEU A 145 -10.10 -2.55 -18.48
C LEU A 145 -9.93 -2.46 -20.00
N GLY A 146 -10.35 -3.49 -20.74
CA GLY A 146 -10.10 -3.60 -22.19
C GLY A 146 -8.64 -3.84 -22.56
N ILE A 147 -7.79 -4.26 -21.62
CA ILE A 147 -6.38 -4.62 -21.83
C ILE A 147 -6.07 -5.99 -21.17
N PRO A 148 -4.98 -6.67 -21.58
CA PRO A 148 -4.60 -7.95 -20.97
C PRO A 148 -4.31 -7.81 -19.48
N LEU A 149 -4.84 -8.75 -18.67
CA LEU A 149 -4.53 -8.86 -17.24
C LEU A 149 -3.53 -10.00 -17.05
N ALA A 150 -2.36 -9.75 -16.54
CA ALA A 150 -1.39 -10.78 -16.19
C ALA A 150 -1.68 -11.35 -14.79
N SER A 151 -1.09 -12.51 -14.49
CA SER A 151 -1.26 -13.17 -13.19
C SER A 151 -0.45 -12.49 -12.09
N ASN A 152 0.61 -11.77 -12.45
CA ASN A 152 1.48 -11.06 -11.51
C ASN A 152 2.24 -9.92 -12.20
N TYR A 153 2.93 -9.10 -11.38
CA TYR A 153 3.74 -7.97 -11.84
C TYR A 153 4.76 -8.36 -12.92
N THR A 154 5.50 -9.45 -12.73
CA THR A 154 6.56 -9.87 -13.68
C THR A 154 5.98 -10.24 -15.04
N GLU A 155 4.85 -10.93 -15.07
CA GLU A 155 4.14 -11.28 -16.30
C GLU A 155 3.52 -10.05 -16.98
N ALA A 156 2.94 -9.12 -16.21
CA ALA A 156 2.44 -7.86 -16.75
C ALA A 156 3.57 -7.07 -17.42
N LEU A 157 4.74 -6.99 -16.76
CA LEU A 157 5.88 -6.25 -17.28
C LEU A 157 6.40 -6.85 -18.59
N LYS A 158 6.53 -8.19 -18.64
CA LYS A 158 6.93 -8.92 -19.85
C LYS A 158 5.92 -8.70 -20.97
N THR A 159 4.62 -8.78 -20.68
CA THR A 159 3.54 -8.59 -21.65
C THR A 159 3.55 -7.18 -22.22
N ALA A 160 3.70 -6.17 -21.35
CA ALA A 160 3.75 -4.78 -21.78
C ALA A 160 4.97 -4.50 -22.69
N ALA A 161 6.14 -5.04 -22.32
CA ALA A 161 7.36 -4.89 -23.08
C ALA A 161 7.31 -5.61 -24.45
N ALA A 162 6.73 -6.81 -24.50
CA ALA A 162 6.64 -7.64 -25.70
C ALA A 162 5.61 -7.11 -26.71
N THR A 163 4.42 -6.72 -26.23
CA THR A 163 3.32 -6.28 -27.10
C THR A 163 3.39 -4.80 -27.46
N LYS A 164 4.26 -4.02 -26.79
CA LYS A 164 4.30 -2.55 -26.88
C LYS A 164 2.94 -1.91 -26.57
N ARG A 165 2.12 -2.56 -25.75
CA ARG A 165 0.81 -2.08 -25.26
C ARG A 165 0.74 -2.23 -23.73
N PRO A 166 -0.09 -1.43 -23.04
CA PRO A 166 -0.26 -1.60 -21.60
C PRO A 166 -0.75 -3.01 -21.23
N ALA A 167 -0.31 -3.50 -20.09
CA ALA A 167 -0.80 -4.72 -19.47
C ALA A 167 -1.03 -4.47 -17.98
N ALA A 168 -2.13 -5.00 -17.45
CA ALA A 168 -2.47 -4.85 -16.04
C ALA A 168 -2.09 -6.08 -15.23
N TYR A 169 -2.02 -5.96 -13.91
CA TYR A 169 -2.22 -7.09 -13.01
C TYR A 169 -3.05 -6.63 -11.81
N LEU A 170 -3.70 -7.60 -11.18
CA LEU A 170 -4.57 -7.36 -10.02
C LEU A 170 -3.72 -7.32 -8.75
N VAL A 171 -3.92 -6.28 -7.94
CA VAL A 171 -3.12 -6.03 -6.73
C VAL A 171 -3.91 -6.35 -5.49
N TYR A 172 -5.17 -5.90 -5.43
CA TYR A 172 -6.03 -6.14 -4.29
C TYR A 172 -7.52 -6.13 -4.67
N LEU A 173 -8.34 -6.70 -3.80
CA LEU A 173 -9.78 -6.52 -3.75
C LEU A 173 -10.14 -5.80 -2.46
N VAL A 174 -11.02 -4.83 -2.55
CA VAL A 174 -11.60 -4.13 -1.40
C VAL A 174 -13.09 -4.30 -1.40
N LYS A 175 -13.64 -4.54 -0.22
CA LYS A 175 -15.07 -4.51 0.06
C LYS A 175 -15.33 -3.68 1.30
N ARG A 176 -16.27 -2.74 1.19
CA ARG A 176 -16.79 -1.98 2.33
C ARG A 176 -18.19 -2.44 2.68
N GLU A 177 -18.43 -2.71 3.96
CA GLU A 177 -19.73 -3.02 4.52
C GLU A 177 -19.92 -2.21 5.80
N GLY A 178 -20.77 -1.18 5.75
CA GLY A 178 -20.94 -0.26 6.88
C GLY A 178 -19.60 0.39 7.27
N ASP A 179 -19.21 0.22 8.53
CA ASP A 179 -17.97 0.73 9.10
C ASP A 179 -16.77 -0.22 8.94
N VAL A 180 -16.93 -1.34 8.22
CA VAL A 180 -15.84 -2.31 8.02
C VAL A 180 -15.34 -2.24 6.59
N MET A 181 -14.02 -2.24 6.44
CA MET A 181 -13.36 -2.43 5.16
C MET A 181 -12.47 -3.66 5.19
N VAL A 182 -12.69 -4.57 4.26
CA VAL A 182 -11.89 -5.77 4.07
C VAL A 182 -11.10 -5.63 2.78
N SER A 183 -9.78 -5.78 2.86
CA SER A 183 -8.90 -5.90 1.71
C SER A 183 -8.31 -7.30 1.63
N PHE A 184 -8.13 -7.77 0.40
CA PHE A 184 -7.49 -9.01 0.07
C PHE A 184 -6.47 -8.75 -1.05
N ASP A 185 -5.19 -8.90 -0.74
CA ASP A 185 -4.05 -8.63 -1.62
C ASP A 185 -3.50 -9.90 -2.28
N PHE A 186 -4.33 -10.96 -2.36
CA PHE A 186 -3.94 -12.28 -2.85
C PHE A 186 -2.83 -12.97 -2.04
N SER A 187 -2.57 -12.48 -0.82
CA SER A 187 -1.90 -13.24 0.23
C SER A 187 -2.92 -14.10 1.00
N PRO A 188 -2.50 -15.13 1.74
CA PRO A 188 -3.40 -15.93 2.58
C PRO A 188 -3.89 -15.18 3.83
N VAL A 189 -3.61 -13.88 3.96
CA VAL A 189 -3.95 -13.07 5.13
C VAL A 189 -4.91 -11.97 4.71
N LEU A 190 -6.08 -11.94 5.35
CA LEU A 190 -7.04 -10.84 5.17
C LEU A 190 -6.58 -9.62 5.93
N GLN A 191 -6.88 -8.47 5.37
CA GLN A 191 -6.63 -7.18 5.97
C GLN A 191 -8.01 -6.58 6.27
N ILE A 192 -8.31 -6.25 7.52
CA ILE A 192 -9.62 -5.72 7.95
C ILE A 192 -9.38 -4.44 8.76
N SER A 193 -10.09 -3.37 8.43
CA SER A 193 -10.09 -2.13 9.21
C SER A 193 -11.49 -1.71 9.58
N SER A 194 -11.67 -1.18 10.79
CA SER A 194 -12.95 -0.64 11.26
C SER A 194 -12.77 0.28 12.46
N THR A 195 -13.71 1.19 12.69
CA THR A 195 -13.81 1.93 13.96
C THR A 195 -14.60 1.16 15.03
N ASN A 196 -15.24 0.06 14.63
CA ASN A 196 -16.01 -0.82 15.50
C ASN A 196 -15.46 -2.26 15.49
N GLY A 197 -14.75 -2.64 16.56
CA GLY A 197 -14.18 -3.98 16.72
C GLY A 197 -15.22 -5.11 16.68
N ARG A 198 -16.47 -4.87 17.10
CA ARG A 198 -17.53 -5.88 17.03
C ARG A 198 -17.90 -6.18 15.58
N GLU A 199 -18.12 -5.14 14.78
CA GLU A 199 -18.49 -5.30 13.37
C GLU A 199 -17.37 -5.97 12.57
N ALA A 200 -16.10 -5.62 12.84
CA ALA A 200 -14.95 -6.28 12.22
C ALA A 200 -14.90 -7.79 12.50
N LEU A 201 -15.17 -8.20 13.76
CA LEU A 201 -15.22 -9.60 14.15
C LEU A 201 -16.45 -10.34 13.58
N GLU A 202 -17.60 -9.66 13.46
CA GLU A 202 -18.79 -10.20 12.79
C GLU A 202 -18.54 -10.47 11.30
N VAL A 203 -17.84 -9.56 10.61
CA VAL A 203 -17.39 -9.75 9.23
C VAL A 203 -16.45 -10.95 9.12
N LEU A 204 -15.45 -11.05 9.99
CA LEU A 204 -14.55 -12.21 10.02
C LEU A 204 -15.33 -13.52 10.28
N SER A 205 -16.34 -13.50 11.16
CA SER A 205 -17.19 -14.66 11.44
C SER A 205 -17.95 -15.13 10.20
N ARG A 206 -18.52 -14.21 9.42
CA ARG A 206 -19.18 -14.56 8.15
C ARG A 206 -18.22 -15.18 7.14
N ILE A 207 -16.98 -14.66 7.06
CA ILE A 207 -15.95 -15.24 6.19
C ILE A 207 -15.56 -16.65 6.67
N ARG A 208 -15.41 -16.85 7.97
CA ARG A 208 -15.18 -18.17 8.57
C ARG A 208 -16.30 -19.16 8.23
N GLU A 209 -17.55 -18.75 8.32
CA GLU A 209 -18.70 -19.58 7.95
C GLU A 209 -18.66 -19.95 6.45
N ALA A 210 -18.35 -18.98 5.59
CA ALA A 210 -18.19 -19.20 4.17
C ALA A 210 -17.05 -20.19 3.85
N ALA A 211 -15.98 -20.16 4.65
CA ALA A 211 -14.82 -21.07 4.63
C ALA A 211 -15.06 -22.43 5.32
N GLY A 212 -16.30 -22.79 5.64
CA GLY A 212 -16.62 -24.09 6.24
C GLY A 212 -16.19 -24.21 7.70
N GLY A 213 -16.16 -23.09 8.43
CA GLY A 213 -15.79 -23.02 9.84
C GLY A 213 -14.30 -22.78 10.10
N ARG A 214 -13.45 -22.79 9.07
CA ARG A 214 -12.02 -22.45 9.15
C ARG A 214 -11.86 -20.93 9.28
N THR A 215 -11.16 -20.49 10.31
CA THR A 215 -10.86 -19.06 10.49
C THR A 215 -9.68 -18.68 9.60
N PRO A 216 -9.84 -17.78 8.60
CA PRO A 216 -8.71 -17.33 7.80
C PRO A 216 -7.73 -16.51 8.66
N PRO A 217 -6.42 -16.55 8.35
CA PRO A 217 -5.47 -15.59 8.91
C PRO A 217 -5.91 -14.17 8.58
N ALA A 218 -5.81 -13.26 9.55
CA ALA A 218 -6.23 -11.88 9.35
C ALA A 218 -5.48 -10.90 10.25
N PHE A 219 -5.22 -9.71 9.73
CA PHE A 219 -4.89 -8.53 10.51
C PHE A 219 -6.12 -7.64 10.61
N ILE A 220 -6.50 -7.30 11.84
CA ILE A 220 -7.66 -6.45 12.12
C ILE A 220 -7.18 -5.18 12.79
N ASN A 221 -7.30 -4.04 12.12
CA ASN A 221 -6.94 -2.72 12.62
C ASN A 221 -8.21 -2.01 13.12
N ILE A 222 -8.28 -1.79 14.44
CA ILE A 222 -9.37 -1.04 15.06
C ILE A 222 -8.88 0.34 15.47
N GLY A 223 -9.36 1.37 14.80
CA GLY A 223 -8.95 2.74 15.04
C GLY A 223 -10.10 3.65 15.49
N PRO A 224 -9.80 4.83 16.04
CA PRO A 224 -10.81 5.73 16.60
C PRO A 224 -11.70 6.42 15.56
N TYR A 225 -11.23 6.55 14.32
CA TYR A 225 -11.96 7.20 13.23
C TYR A 225 -11.37 6.82 11.87
N TRP A 226 -12.17 6.92 10.81
CA TRP A 226 -11.67 6.92 9.43
C TRP A 226 -11.01 8.26 9.10
N THR A 227 -9.89 8.23 8.40
CA THR A 227 -9.22 9.42 7.88
C THR A 227 -9.57 9.62 6.41
N SER A 228 -9.37 10.84 5.92
CA SER A 228 -9.56 11.17 4.50
C SER A 228 -8.31 11.76 3.88
N GLU A 229 -8.12 11.55 2.58
CA GLU A 229 -7.03 12.17 1.82
C GLU A 229 -7.05 13.69 1.94
N ALA A 230 -8.23 14.32 1.90
CA ALA A 230 -8.38 15.76 2.07
C ALA A 230 -7.91 16.26 3.44
N GLU A 231 -8.13 15.49 4.51
CA GLU A 231 -7.61 15.81 5.85
C GLU A 231 -6.08 15.61 5.91
N VAL A 232 -5.54 14.53 5.33
CA VAL A 232 -4.09 14.30 5.23
C VAL A 232 -3.41 15.46 4.48
N GLU A 233 -3.92 15.85 3.32
CA GLU A 233 -3.39 16.98 2.55
C GLU A 233 -3.42 18.30 3.33
N ARG A 234 -4.43 18.51 4.20
CA ARG A 234 -4.48 19.69 5.07
C ARG A 234 -3.40 19.66 6.14
N LEU A 235 -3.14 18.49 6.72
CA LEU A 235 -2.05 18.29 7.68
C LEU A 235 -0.68 18.46 7.01
N ASP A 236 -0.50 17.92 5.80
CA ASP A 236 0.72 18.12 4.98
C ASP A 236 0.98 19.61 4.72
N ARG A 237 -0.04 20.39 4.31
CA ARG A 237 0.11 21.84 4.11
C ARG A 237 0.43 22.59 5.40
N ALA A 238 -0.09 22.12 6.53
CA ALA A 238 0.21 22.69 7.84
C ALA A 238 1.67 22.39 8.26
N ALA A 239 2.15 21.18 8.01
CA ALA A 239 3.54 20.77 8.20
C ALA A 239 4.48 21.68 7.41
N GLU A 240 4.25 21.81 6.09
CA GLU A 240 5.06 22.67 5.23
C GLU A 240 5.09 24.13 5.68
N THR A 241 3.96 24.66 6.16
CA THR A 241 3.89 26.04 6.64
C THR A 241 4.63 26.21 7.96
N LEU A 242 4.43 25.27 8.91
CA LEU A 242 5.07 25.30 10.22
C LEU A 242 6.60 25.20 10.11
N GLU A 243 7.11 24.32 9.26
CA GLU A 243 8.56 24.18 9.07
C GLU A 243 9.19 25.47 8.56
N ARG A 244 8.50 26.20 7.66
CA ARG A 244 8.97 27.51 7.18
C ARG A 244 9.04 28.52 8.32
N GLU A 245 8.08 28.49 9.25
CA GLU A 245 8.08 29.35 10.44
C GLU A 245 9.20 28.98 11.43
N LEU A 246 9.49 27.69 11.58
CA LEU A 246 10.54 27.18 12.46
C LEU A 246 11.95 27.29 11.85
N GLY A 247 12.06 27.56 10.55
CA GLY A 247 13.35 27.60 9.84
C GLY A 247 14.00 26.22 9.70
N THR A 248 13.23 25.14 9.84
CA THR A 248 13.71 23.75 9.79
C THR A 248 13.73 23.17 8.37
N VAL A 249 13.12 23.87 7.40
CA VAL A 249 13.16 23.50 5.97
C VAL A 249 14.59 23.52 5.45
N LYS A 250 15.13 22.36 5.09
CA LYS A 250 16.37 22.27 4.32
C LYS A 250 16.05 22.01 2.85
N VAL A 251 16.25 23.02 2.01
CA VAL A 251 16.05 22.88 0.55
C VAL A 251 17.20 22.07 -0.05
N LEU A 252 16.88 20.93 -0.65
CA LEU A 252 17.79 20.09 -1.43
C LEU A 252 17.59 20.34 -2.93
N PRO A 253 18.56 20.00 -3.80
CA PRO A 253 18.42 20.16 -5.27
C PRO A 253 17.21 19.43 -5.89
N ASP A 254 16.67 18.43 -5.21
CA ASP A 254 15.60 17.52 -5.64
C ASP A 254 14.43 17.41 -4.65
N GLY A 255 14.41 18.21 -3.57
CA GLY A 255 13.35 18.14 -2.57
C GLY A 255 13.59 19.01 -1.34
N VAL A 256 12.90 18.67 -0.25
CA VAL A 256 13.05 19.28 1.07
C VAL A 256 13.38 18.18 2.08
N GLU A 257 14.31 18.46 2.99
CA GLU A 257 14.70 17.61 4.13
C GLU A 257 14.28 18.30 5.44
N GLY A 258 13.83 17.51 6.43
CA GLY A 258 13.35 18.02 7.73
C GLY A 258 11.83 18.16 7.83
N ILE A 259 11.09 17.18 7.30
CA ILE A 259 9.64 17.24 7.15
C ILE A 259 8.97 16.80 8.46
N VAL A 260 7.97 17.54 8.91
CA VAL A 260 6.98 17.10 9.88
C VAL A 260 6.15 16.02 9.20
N ASP A 261 6.30 14.78 9.63
CA ASP A 261 5.68 13.64 8.95
C ASP A 261 4.24 13.47 9.43
N VAL A 262 3.31 13.38 8.48
CA VAL A 262 1.91 13.05 8.73
C VAL A 262 1.70 11.59 8.37
N LEU A 263 1.63 10.76 9.39
CA LEU A 263 1.45 9.32 9.25
C LEU A 263 0.00 8.94 9.58
N VAL A 264 -0.53 8.06 8.75
CA VAL A 264 -1.81 7.37 8.95
C VAL A 264 -1.54 5.88 8.90
N LEU A 265 -2.32 5.08 9.65
CA LEU A 265 -2.20 3.64 9.55
C LEU A 265 -2.66 3.21 8.16
N GLY A 266 -1.72 2.62 7.43
CA GLY A 266 -1.94 2.16 6.07
C GLY A 266 -2.58 0.78 6.03
N SER A 267 -3.54 0.64 5.11
CA SER A 267 -4.12 -0.57 4.51
C SER A 267 -4.66 -1.71 5.42
N PRO A 268 -5.95 -2.11 5.26
CA PRO A 268 -6.94 -1.54 4.36
C PRO A 268 -7.38 -0.19 4.88
N GLY A 269 -7.20 0.84 4.05
CA GLY A 269 -7.80 2.14 4.30
C GLY A 269 -7.11 2.93 5.37
N ASN A 270 -7.32 4.23 5.26
CA ASN A 270 -6.68 5.21 6.11
C ASN A 270 -7.53 5.28 7.39
N ILE A 271 -7.09 4.56 8.43
CA ILE A 271 -7.72 4.59 9.75
C ILE A 271 -6.79 5.31 10.74
N GLY A 272 -7.41 6.06 11.64
CA GLY A 272 -6.68 6.83 12.65
C GLY A 272 -6.04 5.95 13.73
N PRO A 273 -5.34 6.58 14.71
CA PRO A 273 -5.20 8.03 14.84
C PRO A 273 -4.27 8.64 13.79
N TYR A 274 -4.26 9.97 13.71
CA TYR A 274 -3.20 10.69 13.00
C TYR A 274 -1.96 10.72 13.88
N PHE A 275 -0.81 10.44 13.28
CA PHE A 275 0.48 10.48 13.92
C PHE A 275 1.30 11.59 13.26
N ILE A 276 1.74 12.56 14.05
CA ILE A 276 2.50 13.71 13.57
C ILE A 276 3.90 13.63 14.16
N GLU A 277 4.92 13.43 13.34
CA GLU A 277 6.30 13.43 13.81
C GLU A 277 6.95 14.78 13.55
N PHE A 278 7.36 15.46 14.61
CA PHE A 278 8.08 16.72 14.56
C PHE A 278 9.58 16.49 14.74
N PRO A 279 10.44 17.17 13.96
CA PRO A 279 11.84 17.28 14.33
C PRO A 279 11.94 18.11 15.62
N TYR A 280 13.01 17.89 16.38
CA TYR A 280 13.37 18.76 17.49
C TYR A 280 13.55 20.20 17.00
N PRO A 281 12.79 21.17 17.54
CA PRO A 281 12.84 22.56 17.08
C PRO A 281 14.24 23.19 17.19
N ASN A 282 15.06 22.71 18.13
CA ASN A 282 16.43 23.18 18.37
C ASN A 282 17.50 22.20 17.84
N GLY A 283 17.17 21.32 16.90
CA GLY A 283 18.09 20.38 16.28
C GLY A 283 18.33 19.12 17.13
N SER A 284 19.32 19.14 18.02
CA SER A 284 19.71 17.93 18.80
C SER A 284 19.16 17.92 20.23
N ILE A 285 18.54 19.02 20.68
CA ILE A 285 18.04 19.13 22.05
C ILE A 285 16.53 18.86 22.06
N PRO A 286 16.05 17.90 22.87
CA PRO A 286 14.63 17.64 23.05
C PRO A 286 13.89 18.91 23.47
N PRO A 287 12.70 19.21 22.91
CA PRO A 287 11.94 20.36 23.32
C PRO A 287 11.47 20.21 24.78
N ASP A 288 11.48 21.32 25.51
CA ASP A 288 10.73 21.38 26.76
C ASP A 288 9.21 21.38 26.49
N ARG A 289 8.43 21.15 27.54
CA ARG A 289 6.96 21.09 27.45
C ARG A 289 6.36 22.35 26.81
N ALA A 290 6.84 23.54 27.18
CA ALA A 290 6.31 24.80 26.68
C ALA A 290 6.61 25.01 25.19
N THR A 291 7.75 24.53 24.71
CA THR A 291 8.13 24.56 23.29
C THR A 291 7.30 23.56 22.50
N ALA A 292 7.21 22.32 22.95
CA ALA A 292 6.41 21.29 22.30
C ALA A 292 4.92 21.65 22.23
N GLU A 293 4.34 22.16 23.34
CA GLU A 293 2.96 22.67 23.36
C GLU A 293 2.73 23.77 22.33
N ARG A 294 3.68 24.71 22.20
CA ARG A 294 3.59 25.82 21.25
C ARG A 294 3.61 25.33 19.79
N VAL A 295 4.51 24.40 19.49
CA VAL A 295 4.64 23.79 18.15
C VAL A 295 3.37 23.02 17.78
N VAL A 296 2.88 22.14 18.67
CA VAL A 296 1.65 21.38 18.46
C VAL A 296 0.45 22.30 18.29
N ARG A 297 0.27 23.32 19.15
CA ARG A 297 -0.83 24.29 19.03
C ARG A 297 -0.78 25.04 17.70
N ARG A 298 0.41 25.47 17.28
CA ARG A 298 0.59 26.17 16.01
C ARG A 298 0.27 25.26 14.82
N PHE A 299 0.72 24.00 14.84
CA PHE A 299 0.40 23.01 13.82
C PHE A 299 -1.11 22.83 13.65
N ILE A 300 -1.84 22.61 14.75
CA ILE A 300 -3.30 22.44 14.71
C ILE A 300 -4.02 23.71 14.23
N GLN A 301 -3.52 24.89 14.62
CA GLN A 301 -4.05 26.16 14.12
C GLN A 301 -3.88 26.28 12.60
N LEU A 302 -2.72 25.88 12.06
CA LEU A 302 -2.44 25.89 10.62
C LEU A 302 -3.27 24.84 9.87
N ALA A 303 -3.42 23.63 10.42
CA ALA A 303 -4.25 22.58 9.84
C ALA A 303 -5.73 23.00 9.81
N GLY A 304 -6.18 23.77 10.81
CA GLY A 304 -7.55 24.25 10.95
C GLY A 304 -8.55 23.13 11.30
N PHE A 305 -8.06 21.98 11.76
CA PHE A 305 -8.86 20.89 12.30
C PHE A 305 -7.99 20.02 13.21
N CYS A 306 -8.65 19.20 14.04
CA CYS A 306 -8.01 18.17 14.85
C CYS A 306 -9.00 17.04 15.07
N ARG A 307 -8.51 15.79 15.03
CA ARG A 307 -9.27 14.59 15.40
C ARG A 307 -8.67 14.03 16.67
N SER A 308 -9.49 13.61 17.62
CA SER A 308 -9.01 13.00 18.86
C SER A 308 -9.30 11.50 18.86
N PRO A 309 -8.35 10.65 19.31
CA PRO A 309 -6.98 11.01 19.68
C PRO A 309 -6.12 11.35 18.45
N MET A 310 -5.19 12.30 18.61
CA MET A 310 -4.06 12.53 17.69
C MET A 310 -2.77 12.36 18.48
N ALA A 311 -1.76 11.77 17.86
CA ALA A 311 -0.46 11.57 18.48
C ALA A 311 0.57 12.51 17.85
N ALA A 312 1.44 13.09 18.67
CA ALA A 312 2.53 13.95 18.24
C ALA A 312 3.84 13.43 18.84
N GLU A 313 4.82 13.12 18.00
CA GLU A 313 6.16 12.72 18.42
C GLU A 313 7.16 13.84 18.17
N PHE A 314 8.09 14.05 19.07
CA PHE A 314 9.27 14.89 18.84
C PHE A 314 10.52 14.01 18.81
N ARG A 315 11.31 14.15 17.75
CA ARG A 315 12.52 13.34 17.52
C ARG A 315 13.70 14.15 16.98
N PRO A 316 14.95 13.75 17.27
CA PRO A 316 16.14 14.51 16.86
C PRO A 316 16.33 14.61 15.34
N LYS A 317 15.78 13.67 14.57
CA LYS A 317 15.70 13.73 13.10
C LYS A 317 14.41 13.05 12.62
N THR A 318 13.65 13.74 11.77
CA THR A 318 12.63 13.14 10.89
C THR A 318 13.32 12.83 9.55
N GLY A 319 13.15 11.61 9.04
CA GLY A 319 14.07 11.01 8.09
C GLY A 319 13.39 10.32 6.91
N PHE A 320 12.34 10.91 6.34
CA PHE A 320 11.95 10.62 4.97
C PHE A 320 12.30 11.81 4.08
N ILE A 321 13.10 11.57 3.04
CA ILE A 321 13.26 12.54 1.95
C ILE A 321 11.94 12.46 1.16
N LYS A 322 11.08 13.49 1.16
CA LYS A 322 10.12 13.67 0.04
C LYS A 322 10.97 14.04 -1.18
N ALA A 323 11.64 13.03 -1.74
CA ALA A 323 12.15 13.14 -3.09
C ALA A 323 10.90 13.26 -3.94
N PHE A 324 10.70 14.41 -4.57
CA PHE A 324 9.73 14.46 -5.65
C PHE A 324 10.12 13.32 -6.58
N LEU A 325 9.23 12.33 -6.76
CA LEU A 325 9.28 11.43 -7.89
C LEU A 325 9.17 12.33 -9.13
N ARG A 326 10.28 12.93 -9.54
CA ARG A 326 10.46 13.26 -10.94
C ARG A 326 10.23 11.93 -11.65
N PRO A 327 9.35 11.85 -12.65
CA PRO A 327 9.41 10.73 -13.57
C PRO A 327 10.86 10.65 -14.00
N ASP A 328 11.50 9.55 -13.63
CA ASP A 328 12.90 9.30 -13.91
C ASP A 328 13.12 9.64 -15.39
N PRO A 329 13.91 10.65 -15.78
CA PRO A 329 14.14 10.97 -17.19
C PRO A 329 15.05 9.92 -17.84
N THR A 330 15.43 8.87 -17.11
CA THR A 330 16.30 7.80 -17.58
C THR A 330 15.75 6.95 -18.74
N PRO A 331 14.44 6.82 -19.08
CA PRO A 331 14.07 6.20 -20.34
C PRO A 331 14.42 7.08 -21.55
N ALA A 332 14.62 8.40 -21.38
CA ALA A 332 15.09 9.28 -22.45
C ALA A 332 16.60 9.18 -22.69
N LEU A 333 17.41 8.92 -21.66
CA LEU A 333 18.86 8.70 -21.82
C LEU A 333 19.18 7.30 -22.36
N ALA A 334 18.38 6.29 -22.06
CA ALA A 334 18.49 4.98 -22.69
C ALA A 334 18.17 5.01 -24.21
N ALA A 335 17.32 5.95 -24.65
CA ALA A 335 17.01 6.14 -26.06
C ALA A 335 18.15 6.83 -26.85
N VAL A 336 19.03 7.59 -26.20
CA VAL A 336 20.15 8.28 -26.87
C VAL A 336 21.38 7.38 -27.02
N VAL A 337 21.57 6.39 -26.13
CA VAL A 337 22.67 5.42 -26.27
C VAL A 337 22.38 4.34 -27.33
N GLY A 338 21.10 4.06 -27.60
CA GLY A 338 20.66 3.12 -28.64
C GLY A 338 20.89 3.59 -30.08
N ALA A 339 21.00 4.90 -30.32
CA ALA A 339 21.25 5.46 -31.66
C ALA A 339 22.76 5.54 -32.02
N ALA A 340 23.64 5.63 -31.02
CA ALA A 340 25.09 5.69 -31.23
C ALA A 340 25.70 4.30 -31.49
N ALA A 341 25.18 3.24 -30.83
CA ALA A 341 25.69 1.88 -30.98
C ALA A 341 25.32 1.23 -32.34
N ALA A 342 24.17 1.57 -32.91
CA ALA A 342 23.76 1.10 -34.24
C ALA A 342 24.62 1.70 -35.37
N SER A 343 25.15 2.90 -35.16
CA SER A 343 26.00 3.60 -36.14
C SER A 343 27.44 3.06 -36.17
N ALA A 344 27.98 2.65 -35.01
CA ALA A 344 29.33 2.09 -34.92
C ALA A 344 29.44 0.67 -35.51
N ALA A 345 28.40 -0.16 -35.38
CA ALA A 345 28.35 -1.49 -35.97
C ALA A 345 28.23 -1.44 -37.51
N ALA A 346 27.45 -0.51 -38.07
CA ALA A 346 27.30 -0.34 -39.51
C ALA A 346 28.61 0.13 -40.19
N VAL A 347 29.35 1.06 -39.59
CA VAL A 347 30.64 1.54 -40.11
C VAL A 347 31.74 0.46 -40.06
N SER A 348 31.72 -0.38 -39.02
CA SER A 348 32.70 -1.47 -38.84
C SER A 348 32.49 -2.62 -39.84
N ILE A 349 31.24 -2.93 -40.17
CA ILE A 349 30.87 -3.94 -41.19
C ILE A 349 31.18 -3.42 -42.61
N LEU A 350 30.94 -2.13 -42.89
CA LEU A 350 31.30 -1.49 -44.16
C LEU A 350 32.83 -1.41 -44.37
N LYS A 351 33.62 -1.13 -43.32
CA LYS A 351 35.10 -1.15 -43.42
C LYS A 351 35.67 -2.56 -43.60
N ARG A 352 35.07 -3.60 -42.99
CA ARG A 352 35.49 -5.01 -43.20
C ARG A 352 35.12 -5.55 -44.58
N ARG A 353 34.03 -5.08 -45.20
CA ARG A 353 33.70 -5.45 -46.60
C ARG A 353 34.61 -4.76 -47.63
N ARG A 354 35.02 -3.51 -47.43
CA ARG A 354 35.94 -2.81 -48.37
C ARG A 354 37.35 -3.43 -48.42
N ARG A 355 37.88 -3.93 -47.30
CA ARG A 355 39.21 -4.59 -47.26
C ARG A 355 39.24 -6.02 -47.82
N ARG A 356 38.09 -6.63 -48.13
CA ARG A 356 38.03 -7.93 -48.84
C ARG A 356 37.85 -7.79 -50.35
N ILE A 357 37.61 -6.59 -50.86
CA ILE A 357 37.40 -6.34 -52.30
C ILE A 357 38.64 -5.71 -52.94
N ASN A 358 39.49 -5.02 -52.17
CA ASN A 358 40.84 -4.63 -52.59
C ASN A 358 41.83 -5.00 -51.47
N PRO A 359 42.66 -6.05 -51.62
CA PRO A 359 43.86 -6.18 -50.81
C PRO A 359 44.89 -5.12 -51.27
N PRO A 360 45.93 -4.82 -50.45
CA PRO A 360 47.09 -4.12 -50.97
C PRO A 360 47.75 -4.89 -52.12
#